data_AF-A0A150GSZ2-F1
#
_entry.id   AF-A0A150GSZ2-F1
#
_cell.length_a   1.000
_cell.length_b   1.000
_cell.length_c   1.000
_cell.angle_alpha   90.00
_cell.angle_beta   90.00
_cell.angle_gamma   90.00
#
_symmetry.space_group_name_H-M   'P 1'
#
loop_
_entity.id
_entity.type
_entity.pdbx_description
1 polymer ?
#
loop_
_entity_poly.entity_id
_entity_poly.type
_entity_poly.pdbx_seq_one_letter_code
_entity_poly.pdbx_strand_id
1 'polypeptide(L)'
;MDPARRAVANPKAVPTPAGKVIFGPLYQDYTEFVVRHSIAYHDPRGDQGHIGPCLMTFHRALMLEFENALLSVVPGLRAMPYWDFTLDRPGGRYFNTSQYIFTEKYAGKIGGDPEANYTVTTGAFGWRPVEKFQRRRFTQYESIYNGSRTTGLLRGWVNNVDNPYVTRFPWGTNRAYNATQMPWAVLSPAMVKVMKDASDANTLYNFTKADYDRCLNASAIKSINQWNYCADLSTVPTAPNPMEALGFANQFGISPLMHASAHFATGGFLDSIMDGGDLSDTSTSPNDILLFMAQHANIDRNVLMWQANLQASDPKVADKGVMWGYPATKAQYPTIVEGCLLHDPINSAAKFTELIPGRSKANGYTHFDVLDLTRPDNIPYTYDNVYGALKTKFKH
;
A
#
# COMPACT_ATOMS: atom_id res chain seq x y z
N MET A 1 -4.00 27.28 -12.90
CA MET A 1 -4.36 25.87 -12.67
C MET A 1 -5.76 25.83 -12.10
N ASP A 2 -6.62 25.02 -12.70
CA ASP A 2 -7.97 24.67 -12.21
C ASP A 2 -7.93 24.27 -10.71
N PRO A 3 -8.81 24.80 -9.84
CA PRO A 3 -8.95 24.40 -8.44
C PRO A 3 -9.02 22.87 -8.24
N ALA A 4 -9.69 22.15 -9.14
CA ALA A 4 -9.75 20.68 -9.13
C ALA A 4 -8.37 20.05 -9.35
N ARG A 5 -7.60 20.56 -10.33
CA ARG A 5 -6.22 20.12 -10.56
C ARG A 5 -5.30 20.49 -9.39
N ARG A 6 -5.50 21.64 -8.74
CA ARG A 6 -4.72 22.03 -7.54
C ARG A 6 -5.04 21.16 -6.32
N ALA A 7 -6.29 20.76 -6.13
CA ALA A 7 -6.67 19.90 -5.02
C ALA A 7 -6.32 18.42 -5.26
N VAL A 8 -6.20 17.97 -6.51
CA VAL A 8 -5.61 16.66 -6.85
C VAL A 8 -4.07 16.67 -6.79
N ALA A 9 -3.42 17.76 -7.22
CA ALA A 9 -1.95 17.91 -7.17
C ALA A 9 -1.43 18.32 -5.78
N ASN A 10 -2.28 18.96 -4.97
CA ASN A 10 -1.99 19.36 -3.60
C ASN A 10 -3.23 19.15 -2.70
N PRO A 11 -3.60 17.88 -2.42
CA PRO A 11 -4.71 17.54 -1.52
C PRO A 11 -4.53 18.00 -0.07
N LYS A 12 -3.44 18.72 0.24
CA LYS A 12 -3.16 19.38 1.52
C LYS A 12 -3.64 20.83 1.60
N ALA A 13 -4.14 21.42 0.51
CA ALA A 13 -4.47 22.86 0.47
C ALA A 13 -5.60 23.26 1.44
N VAL A 14 -6.44 22.31 1.89
CA VAL A 14 -7.56 22.57 2.79
C VAL A 14 -7.57 21.51 3.90
N PRO A 15 -7.35 21.87 5.18
CA PRO A 15 -7.43 20.91 6.28
C PRO A 15 -8.83 20.25 6.39
N THR A 16 -8.86 19.00 6.82
CA THR A 16 -10.06 18.13 6.86
C THR A 16 -11.28 18.81 7.49
N PRO A 17 -11.20 19.48 8.64
CA PRO A 17 -12.37 20.16 9.20
C PRO A 17 -12.97 21.21 8.26
N ALA A 18 -12.12 22.03 7.62
CA ALA A 18 -12.55 23.03 6.65
C ALA A 18 -12.99 22.39 5.33
N GLY A 19 -12.27 21.36 4.88
CA GLY A 19 -12.57 20.67 3.63
C GLY A 19 -13.87 19.88 3.69
N LYS A 20 -14.25 19.34 4.85
CA LYS A 20 -15.57 18.72 5.04
C LYS A 20 -16.73 19.71 4.91
N VAL A 21 -16.51 20.98 5.27
CA VAL A 21 -17.49 22.06 5.07
C VAL A 21 -17.60 22.44 3.59
N ILE A 22 -16.48 22.44 2.86
CA ILE A 22 -16.41 22.90 1.47
C ILE A 22 -16.79 21.80 0.46
N PHE A 23 -16.24 20.60 0.64
CA PHE A 23 -16.31 19.48 -0.31
C PHE A 23 -17.25 18.36 0.14
N GLY A 24 -17.75 18.43 1.37
CA GLY A 24 -18.69 17.45 1.92
C GLY A 24 -18.06 16.43 2.88
N PRO A 25 -18.88 15.60 3.54
CA PRO A 25 -18.49 14.81 4.71
C PRO A 25 -17.42 13.74 4.45
N LEU A 26 -17.28 13.30 3.20
CA LEU A 26 -16.32 12.28 2.79
C LEU A 26 -14.91 12.84 2.51
N TYR A 27 -14.74 14.16 2.51
CA TYR A 27 -13.44 14.77 2.32
C TYR A 27 -12.50 14.47 3.48
N GLN A 28 -11.27 14.11 3.13
CA GLN A 28 -10.11 14.03 4.02
C GLN A 28 -8.94 14.68 3.28
N ASP A 29 -8.16 15.52 3.96
CA ASP A 29 -6.90 15.99 3.38
C ASP A 29 -5.83 14.91 3.46
N TYR A 30 -4.79 15.05 2.64
CA TYR A 30 -3.84 13.96 2.48
C TYR A 30 -3.07 13.59 3.76
N THR A 31 -2.91 14.55 4.68
CA THR A 31 -2.18 14.30 5.94
C THR A 31 -2.92 13.29 6.82
N GLU A 32 -4.25 13.18 6.72
CA GLU A 32 -5.01 12.12 7.41
C GLU A 32 -4.59 10.71 6.98
N PHE A 33 -4.31 10.51 5.70
CA PHE A 33 -3.91 9.19 5.16
C PHE A 33 -2.52 8.79 5.63
N VAL A 34 -1.57 9.73 5.65
CA VAL A 34 -0.21 9.50 6.18
C VAL A 34 -0.30 9.14 7.65
N VAL A 35 -0.99 9.96 8.46
CA VAL A 35 -1.11 9.72 9.91
C VAL A 35 -1.83 8.41 10.18
N ARG A 36 -2.94 8.10 9.50
CA ARG A 36 -3.68 6.85 9.69
C ARG A 36 -2.84 5.63 9.38
N HIS A 37 -2.08 5.66 8.29
CA HIS A 37 -1.14 4.61 7.93
C HIS A 37 -0.09 4.40 9.04
N SER A 38 0.48 5.50 9.55
CA SER A 38 1.45 5.45 10.65
C SER A 38 0.86 4.94 11.97
N ILE A 39 -0.41 5.26 12.26
CA ILE A 39 -1.10 4.74 13.45
C ILE A 39 -1.35 3.24 13.34
N ALA A 40 -1.72 2.75 12.16
CA ALA A 40 -1.87 1.31 11.95
C ALA A 40 -0.54 0.55 12.09
N TYR A 41 0.56 1.14 11.58
CA TYR A 41 1.90 0.58 11.69
C TYR A 41 2.43 0.58 13.13
N HIS A 42 2.25 1.68 13.87
CA HIS A 42 2.77 1.85 15.24
C HIS A 42 1.78 1.46 16.34
N ASP A 43 0.65 0.82 16.01
CA ASP A 43 -0.36 0.46 17.00
C ASP A 43 0.27 -0.44 18.09
N PRO A 44 0.05 -0.14 19.39
CA PRO A 44 0.66 -0.90 20.48
C PRO A 44 0.24 -2.38 20.51
N ARG A 45 -0.83 -2.74 19.79
CA ARG A 45 -1.28 -4.13 19.62
C ARG A 45 -0.52 -4.89 18.53
N GLY A 46 0.32 -4.19 17.76
CA GLY A 46 1.05 -4.68 16.60
C GLY A 46 0.62 -3.99 15.31
N ASP A 47 1.42 -4.16 14.25
CA ASP A 47 1.16 -3.57 12.94
C ASP A 47 -0.14 -4.14 12.32
N GLN A 48 -1.18 -3.31 12.28
CA GLN A 48 -2.50 -3.65 11.74
C GLN A 48 -2.67 -3.26 10.27
N GLY A 49 -1.64 -2.70 9.64
CA GLY A 49 -1.62 -2.32 8.23
C GLY A 49 -0.95 -3.35 7.33
N HIS A 50 0.03 -4.10 7.86
CA HIS A 50 0.90 -4.94 7.02
C HIS A 50 0.97 -6.40 7.47
N ILE A 51 0.81 -6.68 8.76
CA ILE A 51 1.08 -8.02 9.31
C ILE A 51 -0.18 -8.89 9.31
N GLY A 52 -0.11 -10.02 8.62
CA GLY A 52 -1.15 -11.05 8.65
C GLY A 52 -2.37 -10.71 7.77
N PRO A 53 -3.59 -11.15 8.14
CA PRO A 53 -4.77 -11.07 7.28
C PRO A 53 -5.26 -9.65 7.00
N CYS A 54 -4.95 -8.68 7.88
CA CYS A 54 -5.43 -7.30 7.78
C CYS A 54 -4.76 -6.49 6.67
N LEU A 55 -3.65 -6.96 6.09
CA LEU A 55 -2.91 -6.28 5.01
C LEU A 55 -3.85 -5.70 3.95
N MET A 56 -4.63 -6.56 3.29
CA MET A 56 -5.44 -6.12 2.15
C MET A 56 -6.69 -5.35 2.52
N THR A 57 -7.29 -5.66 3.66
CA THR A 57 -8.52 -4.99 4.08
C THR A 57 -8.23 -3.59 4.61
N PHE A 58 -7.10 -3.38 5.30
CA PHE A 58 -6.62 -2.06 5.67
C PHE A 58 -6.33 -1.19 4.44
N HIS A 59 -5.51 -1.70 3.50
CA HIS A 59 -5.15 -0.94 2.31
C HIS A 59 -6.34 -0.67 1.40
N ARG A 60 -7.26 -1.63 1.23
CA ARG A 60 -8.51 -1.42 0.50
C ARG A 60 -9.38 -0.33 1.15
N ALA A 61 -9.51 -0.33 2.48
CA ALA A 61 -10.23 0.74 3.19
C ALA A 61 -9.58 2.11 2.97
N LEU A 62 -8.24 2.17 3.01
CA LEU A 62 -7.48 3.39 2.75
C LEU A 62 -7.67 3.90 1.31
N MET A 63 -7.67 3.00 0.31
CA MET A 63 -7.94 3.36 -1.09
C MET A 63 -9.35 3.89 -1.28
N LEU A 64 -10.36 3.23 -0.70
CA LEU A 64 -11.76 3.68 -0.77
C LEU A 64 -11.94 5.07 -0.14
N GLU A 65 -11.35 5.32 1.03
CA GLU A 65 -11.39 6.63 1.67
C GLU A 65 -10.69 7.69 0.82
N PHE A 66 -9.56 7.34 0.17
CA PHE A 66 -8.83 8.27 -0.70
C PHE A 66 -9.60 8.59 -1.98
N GLU A 67 -10.20 7.60 -2.62
CA GLU A 67 -11.04 7.81 -3.80
C GLU A 67 -12.27 8.67 -3.45
N ASN A 68 -12.92 8.43 -2.32
CA ASN A 68 -14.02 9.27 -1.82
C ASN A 68 -13.58 10.73 -1.58
N ALA A 69 -12.38 10.94 -1.01
CA ALA A 69 -11.83 12.27 -0.82
C ALA A 69 -11.56 12.97 -2.18
N LEU A 70 -11.03 12.24 -3.16
CA LEU A 70 -10.83 12.77 -4.53
C LEU A 70 -12.15 13.11 -5.21
N LEU A 71 -13.17 12.24 -5.11
CA LEU A 71 -14.50 12.45 -5.69
C LEU A 71 -15.24 13.62 -5.03
N SER A 72 -14.99 13.88 -3.74
CA SER A 72 -15.54 15.05 -3.04
C SER A 72 -15.04 16.37 -3.63
N VAL A 73 -13.82 16.37 -4.17
CA VAL A 73 -13.19 17.53 -4.80
C VAL A 73 -13.48 17.58 -6.30
N VAL A 74 -13.43 16.43 -6.97
CA VAL A 74 -13.58 16.27 -8.42
C VAL A 74 -14.66 15.22 -8.70
N PRO A 75 -15.96 15.56 -8.59
CA PRO A 75 -17.03 14.58 -8.74
C PRO A 75 -17.11 13.93 -10.13
N GLY A 76 -16.51 14.56 -11.15
CA GLY A 76 -16.42 14.01 -12.50
C GLY A 76 -15.27 13.02 -12.71
N LEU A 77 -14.44 12.76 -11.69
CA LEU A 77 -13.41 11.72 -11.76
C LEU A 77 -14.11 10.36 -11.90
N ARG A 78 -13.68 9.55 -12.88
CA ARG A 78 -14.34 8.26 -13.16
C ARG A 78 -13.83 7.12 -12.28
N ALA A 79 -12.57 7.17 -11.89
CA ALA A 79 -11.91 6.19 -11.04
C ALA A 79 -10.53 6.73 -10.60
N MET A 80 -10.00 6.21 -9.51
CA MET A 80 -8.59 6.30 -9.17
C MET A 80 -7.73 5.43 -10.12
N PRO A 81 -6.57 5.92 -10.61
CA PRO A 81 -5.67 5.10 -11.43
C PRO A 81 -4.90 4.07 -10.58
N TYR A 82 -4.44 3.00 -11.22
CA TYR A 82 -3.49 2.05 -10.64
C TYR A 82 -2.20 2.01 -11.46
N TRP A 83 -1.13 1.47 -10.87
CA TRP A 83 0.16 1.32 -11.50
C TRP A 83 0.48 -0.16 -11.75
N ASP A 84 0.42 -0.57 -13.02
CA ASP A 84 0.89 -1.89 -13.43
C ASP A 84 2.41 -1.90 -13.60
N PHE A 85 3.12 -2.06 -12.48
CA PHE A 85 4.59 -2.08 -12.45
C PHE A 85 5.20 -3.20 -13.31
N THR A 86 4.43 -4.22 -13.72
CA THR A 86 4.90 -5.25 -14.68
C THR A 86 5.15 -4.68 -16.08
N LEU A 87 4.58 -3.51 -16.40
CA LEU A 87 4.79 -2.80 -17.66
C LEU A 87 5.96 -1.82 -17.60
N ASP A 88 6.35 -1.39 -16.40
CA ASP A 88 7.42 -0.42 -16.15
C ASP A 88 8.74 -1.08 -15.72
N ARG A 89 8.77 -2.39 -15.39
CA ARG A 89 10.02 -3.11 -15.11
C ARG A 89 11.02 -3.06 -16.29
N PRO A 90 12.32 -3.34 -16.08
CA PRO A 90 13.27 -3.52 -17.17
C PRO A 90 12.76 -4.46 -18.28
N GLY A 91 12.69 -3.97 -19.51
CA GLY A 91 12.14 -4.70 -20.67
C GLY A 91 10.61 -4.80 -20.72
N GLY A 92 9.91 -4.13 -19.80
CA GLY A 92 8.46 -3.94 -19.85
C GLY A 92 8.04 -2.97 -20.96
N ARG A 93 6.74 -2.98 -21.30
CA ARG A 93 6.18 -2.21 -22.42
C ARG A 93 6.44 -0.71 -22.32
N TYR A 94 6.43 -0.15 -21.12
CA TYR A 94 6.54 1.28 -20.88
C TYR A 94 7.93 1.72 -20.41
N PHE A 95 8.81 0.79 -20.06
CA PHE A 95 10.15 1.08 -19.60
C PHE A 95 10.93 1.94 -20.61
N ASN A 96 11.48 3.07 -20.15
CA ASN A 96 12.17 4.08 -20.97
C ASN A 96 11.37 4.63 -22.16
N THR A 97 10.04 4.59 -22.09
CA THR A 97 9.16 5.26 -23.07
C THR A 97 8.56 6.52 -22.46
N SER A 98 7.86 7.32 -23.27
CA SER A 98 7.07 8.47 -22.80
C SER A 98 5.90 8.09 -21.87
N GLN A 99 5.57 6.81 -21.77
CA GLN A 99 4.51 6.28 -20.92
C GLN A 99 5.07 5.66 -19.62
N TYR A 100 6.39 5.65 -19.43
CA TYR A 100 7.04 5.19 -18.20
C TYR A 100 6.56 6.02 -17.00
N ILE A 101 6.23 5.36 -15.88
CA ILE A 101 5.73 6.08 -14.69
C ILE A 101 6.75 7.09 -14.14
N PHE A 102 8.05 6.83 -14.32
CA PHE A 102 9.13 7.71 -13.84
C PHE A 102 9.53 8.79 -14.84
N THR A 103 8.53 9.45 -15.43
CA THR A 103 8.70 10.60 -16.32
C THR A 103 8.17 11.87 -15.65
N GLU A 104 8.55 13.03 -16.19
CA GLU A 104 8.03 14.34 -15.74
C GLU A 104 6.51 14.45 -15.88
N LYS A 105 5.90 13.66 -16.77
CA LYS A 105 4.45 13.60 -16.95
C LYS A 105 3.72 13.02 -15.73
N TYR A 106 4.36 12.10 -15.01
CA TYR A 106 3.75 11.33 -13.92
C TYR A 106 4.52 11.51 -12.61
N ALA A 107 5.29 10.50 -12.17
CA ALA A 107 5.87 10.45 -10.83
C ALA A 107 7.19 11.22 -10.69
N GLY A 108 7.77 11.74 -11.78
CA GLY A 108 9.13 12.26 -11.78
C GLY A 108 10.17 11.14 -11.78
N LYS A 109 11.46 11.50 -11.70
CA LYS A 109 12.56 10.51 -11.74
C LYS A 109 12.43 9.50 -10.59
N ILE A 110 12.87 8.25 -10.83
CA ILE A 110 12.85 7.17 -9.83
C ILE A 110 13.73 7.51 -8.62
N GLY A 111 14.88 8.14 -8.86
CA GLY A 111 15.73 8.73 -7.82
C GLY A 111 15.50 10.23 -7.71
N GLY A 112 15.53 10.74 -6.48
CA GLY A 112 15.56 12.16 -6.20
C GLY A 112 16.86 12.82 -6.63
N ASP A 113 16.84 14.14 -6.70
CA ASP A 113 17.95 14.96 -7.18
C ASP A 113 19.05 15.09 -6.11
N PRO A 114 20.26 14.52 -6.32
CA PRO A 114 21.35 14.59 -5.34
C PRO A 114 21.77 16.02 -4.99
N GLU A 115 21.65 16.98 -5.92
CA GLU A 115 21.98 18.39 -5.69
C GLU A 115 20.94 19.08 -4.80
N ALA A 116 19.73 18.53 -4.74
CA ALA A 116 18.64 18.97 -3.86
C ALA A 116 18.41 17.99 -2.69
N ASN A 117 19.48 17.36 -2.18
CA ASN A 117 19.41 16.41 -1.06
C ASN A 117 18.39 15.27 -1.29
N TYR A 118 18.42 14.71 -2.51
CA TYR A 118 17.54 13.64 -2.99
C TYR A 118 16.04 13.97 -2.97
N THR A 119 15.70 15.25 -3.03
CA THR A 119 14.31 15.69 -3.20
C THR A 119 13.77 15.20 -4.55
N VAL A 120 12.51 14.78 -4.58
CA VAL A 120 11.79 14.60 -5.85
C VAL A 120 11.49 15.98 -6.42
N THR A 121 12.25 16.42 -7.42
CA THR A 121 12.16 17.78 -7.99
C THR A 121 11.32 17.86 -9.28
N THR A 122 10.95 16.71 -9.85
CA THR A 122 10.22 16.60 -11.13
C THR A 122 8.94 15.78 -10.99
N GLY A 123 8.12 15.73 -12.05
CA GLY A 123 6.83 15.03 -12.02
C GLY A 123 5.67 15.91 -11.55
N ALA A 124 4.46 15.36 -11.58
CA ALA A 124 3.24 16.03 -11.13
C ALA A 124 3.26 16.38 -9.63
N PHE A 125 4.13 15.73 -8.85
CA PHE A 125 4.29 15.92 -7.41
C PHE A 125 5.70 16.37 -7.01
N GLY A 126 6.47 16.97 -7.92
CA GLY A 126 7.78 17.54 -7.61
C GLY A 126 7.69 18.62 -6.53
N TRP A 127 8.70 18.71 -5.66
CA TRP A 127 8.78 19.65 -4.53
C TRP A 127 7.64 19.51 -3.51
N ARG A 128 7.06 18.31 -3.40
CA ARG A 128 6.01 18.07 -2.44
C ARG A 128 6.54 18.12 -1.01
N PRO A 129 5.94 18.91 -0.11
CA PRO A 129 6.37 19.01 1.28
C PRO A 129 5.94 17.81 2.13
N VAL A 130 6.83 17.38 3.02
CA VAL A 130 6.55 16.51 4.16
C VAL A 130 6.30 17.41 5.36
N GLU A 131 5.12 17.28 5.96
CA GLU A 131 4.72 18.14 7.09
C GLU A 131 5.29 17.65 8.40
N LYS A 132 5.29 18.52 9.42
CA LYS A 132 5.48 18.07 10.81
C LYS A 132 4.18 17.57 11.39
N PHE A 133 4.27 16.65 12.35
CA PHE A 133 3.11 16.17 13.08
C PHE A 133 2.43 17.33 13.83
N GLN A 134 1.15 17.55 13.54
CA GLN A 134 0.39 18.66 14.10
C GLN A 134 -0.34 18.23 15.38
N ARG A 135 0.31 18.34 16.54
CA ARG A 135 -0.25 17.89 17.84
C ARG A 135 -1.66 18.41 18.12
N ARG A 136 -1.93 19.68 17.82
CA ARG A 136 -3.27 20.28 18.02
C ARG A 136 -4.37 19.59 17.20
N ARG A 137 -4.00 19.02 16.05
CA ARG A 137 -4.93 18.36 15.12
C ARG A 137 -5.05 16.86 15.39
N PHE A 138 -3.97 16.23 15.83
CA PHE A 138 -3.84 14.78 16.01
C PHE A 138 -3.57 14.38 17.46
N THR A 139 -4.09 15.14 18.43
CA THR A 139 -3.77 14.94 19.86
C THR A 139 -4.16 13.54 20.35
N GLN A 140 -5.25 12.99 19.81
CA GLN A 140 -5.75 11.65 20.12
C GLN A 140 -4.81 10.52 19.67
N TYR A 141 -3.87 10.83 18.78
CA TYR A 141 -2.94 9.89 18.17
C TYR A 141 -1.51 10.04 18.72
N GLU A 142 -1.23 11.10 19.47
CA GLU A 142 0.14 11.48 19.88
C GLU A 142 0.86 10.39 20.68
N SER A 143 0.12 9.57 21.44
CA SER A 143 0.68 8.45 22.20
C SER A 143 1.06 7.24 21.34
N ILE A 144 0.51 7.14 20.13
CA ILE A 144 0.78 6.04 19.18
C ILE A 144 1.76 6.50 18.09
N TYR A 145 1.63 7.73 17.60
CA TYR A 145 2.54 8.30 16.61
C TYR A 145 2.53 9.83 16.68
N ASN A 146 3.71 10.43 16.55
CA ASN A 146 3.90 11.87 16.66
C ASN A 146 5.02 12.42 15.76
N GLY A 147 5.28 11.75 14.63
CA GLY A 147 6.37 12.10 13.71
C GLY A 147 7.72 11.48 14.07
N SER A 148 8.72 11.72 13.23
CA SER A 148 10.12 11.37 13.49
C SER A 148 10.58 12.02 14.80
N ARG A 149 11.30 11.25 15.64
CA ARG A 149 11.76 11.73 16.94
C ARG A 149 12.83 12.82 16.84
N THR A 150 13.52 12.90 15.70
CA THR A 150 14.61 13.87 15.48
C THR A 150 14.12 15.12 14.76
N THR A 151 13.28 14.99 13.74
CA THR A 151 12.88 16.12 12.89
C THR A 151 11.46 16.62 13.19
N GLY A 152 10.61 15.76 13.77
CA GLY A 152 9.17 15.97 13.93
C GLY A 152 8.39 15.89 12.61
N LEU A 153 9.05 15.61 11.48
CA LEU A 153 8.41 15.39 10.20
C LEU A 153 7.55 14.13 10.26
N LEU A 154 6.51 14.05 9.43
CA LEU A 154 5.68 12.87 9.25
C LEU A 154 6.47 11.79 8.52
N ARG A 155 7.48 11.26 9.21
CA ARG A 155 8.29 10.08 8.87
C ARG A 155 8.25 9.09 10.03
N GLY A 156 8.68 7.86 9.81
CA GLY A 156 8.81 6.86 10.87
C GLY A 156 9.65 7.38 12.04
N TRP A 157 9.40 6.88 13.26
CA TRP A 157 10.03 7.39 14.50
C TRP A 157 11.55 7.53 14.46
N VAL A 158 12.19 6.62 13.74
CA VAL A 158 13.64 6.45 13.64
C VAL A 158 14.22 7.01 12.34
N ASN A 159 13.38 7.53 11.45
CA ASN A 159 13.82 8.10 10.19
C ASN A 159 14.35 9.51 10.44
N ASN A 160 15.65 9.69 10.23
CA ASN A 160 16.36 10.93 10.55
C ASN A 160 16.56 11.85 9.35
N VAL A 161 15.96 11.53 8.20
CA VAL A 161 16.02 12.38 7.01
C VAL A 161 15.40 13.75 7.35
N ASP A 162 16.24 14.78 7.42
CA ASP A 162 15.84 16.17 7.66
C ASP A 162 15.73 16.94 6.34
N ASN A 163 14.87 16.43 5.46
CA ASN A 163 14.48 17.11 4.22
C ASN A 163 13.00 17.46 4.30
N PRO A 164 12.58 18.73 4.17
CA PRO A 164 11.17 19.11 4.26
C PRO A 164 10.34 18.70 3.03
N TYR A 165 10.95 18.05 2.04
CA TYR A 165 10.28 17.54 0.84
C TYR A 165 10.37 16.02 0.74
N VAL A 166 9.53 15.45 -0.11
CA VAL A 166 9.54 14.01 -0.44
C VAL A 166 10.90 13.65 -1.04
N THR A 167 11.54 12.63 -0.48
CA THR A 167 12.83 12.10 -0.94
C THR A 167 12.71 10.71 -1.54
N ARG A 168 13.58 10.42 -2.52
CA ARG A 168 13.80 9.09 -3.09
C ARG A 168 15.30 8.87 -3.20
N PHE A 169 15.83 7.90 -2.48
CA PHE A 169 17.25 7.59 -2.54
C PHE A 169 17.50 6.53 -3.62
N PRO A 170 18.32 6.83 -4.65
CA PRO A 170 18.75 5.80 -5.58
C PRO A 170 19.43 4.68 -4.81
N TRP A 171 19.16 3.43 -5.16
CA TRP A 171 19.76 2.30 -4.48
C TRP A 171 21.30 2.29 -4.49
N GLY A 172 21.95 2.83 -5.53
CA GLY A 172 23.40 2.97 -5.58
C GLY A 172 24.00 3.94 -4.54
N THR A 173 23.16 4.70 -3.83
CA THR A 173 23.56 5.58 -2.71
C THR A 173 23.36 4.92 -1.34
N ASN A 174 22.81 3.70 -1.33
CA ASN A 174 22.46 2.93 -0.15
C ASN A 174 23.70 2.36 0.54
N ARG A 175 24.24 3.11 1.50
CA ARG A 175 25.35 2.66 2.36
C ARG A 175 24.87 1.66 3.42
N ALA A 176 23.55 1.55 3.62
CA ALA A 176 22.91 0.63 4.56
C ALA A 176 22.83 -0.81 4.05
N TYR A 177 23.03 -1.05 2.75
CA TYR A 177 22.80 -2.36 2.16
C TYR A 177 23.92 -3.34 2.51
N ASN A 178 23.78 -3.99 3.67
CA ASN A 178 24.38 -5.28 3.89
C ASN A 178 23.29 -6.34 3.70
N ALA A 179 23.32 -7.03 2.56
CA ALA A 179 22.41 -8.12 2.26
C ALA A 179 22.29 -9.09 3.43
N THR A 180 23.36 -9.39 4.18
CA THR A 180 23.31 -10.34 5.30
C THR A 180 22.56 -9.85 6.55
N GLN A 181 22.24 -8.55 6.65
CA GLN A 181 21.55 -7.95 7.80
C GLN A 181 20.05 -7.73 7.60
N MET A 182 19.53 -7.96 6.38
CA MET A 182 18.09 -7.93 6.13
C MET A 182 17.45 -9.24 6.64
N PRO A 183 16.36 -9.18 7.44
CA PRO A 183 15.70 -10.39 7.97
C PRO A 183 15.29 -11.40 6.88
N TRP A 184 14.95 -10.89 5.68
CA TRP A 184 14.53 -11.70 4.54
C TRP A 184 15.69 -12.17 3.65
N ALA A 185 16.90 -11.66 3.80
CA ALA A 185 18.06 -12.18 3.08
C ALA A 185 18.53 -13.53 3.60
N VAL A 186 18.16 -13.86 4.85
CA VAL A 186 18.23 -15.23 5.39
C VAL A 186 17.26 -16.16 4.66
N LEU A 187 16.23 -15.63 4.00
CA LEU A 187 15.15 -16.41 3.39
C LEU A 187 15.42 -16.81 1.93
N SER A 188 16.23 -16.07 1.15
CA SER A 188 16.60 -16.49 -0.23
C SER A 188 17.78 -15.73 -0.86
N PRO A 189 18.89 -16.40 -1.25
CA PRO A 189 19.98 -15.80 -2.03
C PRO A 189 19.55 -15.27 -3.41
N ALA A 190 18.55 -15.90 -4.03
CA ALA A 190 18.02 -15.46 -5.31
C ALA A 190 17.30 -14.11 -5.17
N MET A 191 16.58 -13.93 -4.06
CA MET A 191 15.94 -12.66 -3.76
C MET A 191 16.99 -11.57 -3.64
N VAL A 192 17.99 -11.77 -2.77
CA VAL A 192 19.14 -10.85 -2.56
C VAL A 192 19.75 -10.41 -3.88
N LYS A 193 19.98 -11.34 -4.82
CA LYS A 193 20.51 -11.03 -6.14
C LYS A 193 19.58 -10.11 -6.93
N VAL A 194 18.28 -10.37 -6.98
CA VAL A 194 17.30 -9.57 -7.76
C VAL A 194 17.28 -8.12 -7.28
N MET A 195 17.26 -7.89 -5.96
CA MET A 195 17.25 -6.52 -5.47
C MET A 195 18.60 -5.84 -5.66
N LYS A 196 19.71 -6.59 -5.56
CA LYS A 196 21.03 -6.08 -5.92
C LYS A 196 21.13 -5.69 -7.40
N ASP A 197 20.64 -6.52 -8.32
CA ASP A 197 20.69 -6.23 -9.75
C ASP A 197 19.88 -4.97 -10.09
N ALA A 198 18.66 -4.85 -9.55
CA ALA A 198 17.82 -3.68 -9.75
C ALA A 198 18.38 -2.43 -9.07
N SER A 199 19.01 -2.62 -7.91
CA SER A 199 19.76 -1.61 -7.18
C SER A 199 20.89 -1.03 -8.04
N ASP A 200 21.76 -1.90 -8.55
CA ASP A 200 22.91 -1.53 -9.37
C ASP A 200 22.45 -0.81 -10.67
N ALA A 201 21.31 -1.22 -11.23
CA ALA A 201 20.74 -0.63 -12.43
C ALA A 201 19.89 0.63 -12.17
N ASN A 202 19.58 0.95 -10.91
CA ASN A 202 18.61 1.99 -10.52
C ASN A 202 17.26 1.86 -11.26
N THR A 203 16.69 0.65 -11.23
CA THR A 203 15.42 0.30 -11.89
C THR A 203 14.48 -0.42 -10.93
N LEU A 204 13.24 -0.64 -11.36
CA LEU A 204 12.34 -1.57 -10.68
C LEU A 204 12.88 -3.00 -10.73
N TYR A 205 12.43 -3.84 -9.81
CA TYR A 205 12.63 -5.28 -9.92
C TYR A 205 12.06 -5.81 -11.22
N ASN A 206 12.70 -6.83 -11.78
CA ASN A 206 12.24 -7.52 -12.97
C ASN A 206 11.01 -8.40 -12.66
N PHE A 207 9.96 -7.79 -12.11
CA PHE A 207 8.73 -8.44 -11.68
C PHE A 207 7.79 -8.59 -12.87
N THR A 208 7.76 -9.80 -13.43
CA THR A 208 7.07 -10.06 -14.70
C THR A 208 5.57 -10.23 -14.51
N LYS A 209 4.81 -10.21 -15.62
CA LYS A 209 3.40 -10.61 -15.59
C LYS A 209 3.23 -12.03 -15.04
N ALA A 210 4.17 -12.94 -15.31
CA ALA A 210 4.10 -14.30 -14.77
C ALA A 210 4.24 -14.32 -13.25
N ASP A 211 5.07 -13.45 -12.66
CA ASP A 211 5.17 -13.30 -11.20
C ASP A 211 3.86 -12.72 -10.63
N TYR A 212 3.27 -11.73 -11.30
CA TYR A 212 1.96 -11.18 -10.91
C TYR A 212 0.82 -12.22 -10.98
N ASP A 213 0.81 -13.03 -12.06
CA ASP A 213 -0.22 -14.05 -12.30
C ASP A 213 -0.12 -15.23 -11.32
N ARG A 214 1.05 -15.47 -10.72
CA ARG A 214 1.23 -16.55 -9.73
C ARG A 214 0.28 -16.40 -8.54
N CYS A 215 0.06 -15.18 -8.05
CA CYS A 215 -0.88 -14.94 -6.95
C CYS A 215 -2.36 -15.07 -7.34
N LEU A 216 -2.67 -15.27 -8.62
CA LEU A 216 -4.03 -15.51 -9.10
C LEU A 216 -4.40 -17.00 -9.13
N ASN A 217 -3.48 -17.89 -8.78
CA ASN A 217 -3.67 -19.34 -8.84
C ASN A 217 -4.62 -19.83 -7.74
N ALA A 218 -5.92 -19.78 -8.01
CA ALA A 218 -6.98 -20.25 -7.11
C ALA A 218 -6.93 -21.77 -6.82
N SER A 219 -6.19 -22.57 -7.59
CA SER A 219 -5.98 -23.99 -7.30
C SER A 219 -4.97 -24.21 -6.18
N ALA A 220 -3.99 -23.31 -6.04
CA ALA A 220 -2.96 -23.38 -5.00
C ALA A 220 -3.22 -22.45 -3.81
N ILE A 221 -3.84 -21.29 -4.04
CA ILE A 221 -4.10 -20.26 -3.03
C ILE A 221 -5.58 -20.31 -2.65
N LYS A 222 -5.88 -20.81 -1.46
CA LYS A 222 -7.22 -21.12 -0.94
C LYS A 222 -7.71 -20.17 0.14
N SER A 223 -6.85 -19.31 0.68
CA SER A 223 -7.22 -18.32 1.68
C SER A 223 -6.52 -16.99 1.48
N ILE A 224 -7.07 -15.93 2.08
CA ILE A 224 -6.49 -14.59 2.02
C ILE A 224 -5.09 -14.55 2.64
N ASN A 225 -4.83 -15.38 3.65
CA ASN A 225 -3.50 -15.50 4.26
C ASN A 225 -2.49 -16.08 3.28
N GLN A 226 -2.87 -17.14 2.54
CA GLN A 226 -2.02 -17.69 1.50
C GLN A 226 -1.77 -16.68 0.38
N TRP A 227 -2.80 -15.90 0.01
CA TRP A 227 -2.61 -14.82 -0.96
C TRP A 227 -1.63 -13.75 -0.42
N ASN A 228 -1.76 -13.37 0.86
CA ASN A 228 -0.83 -12.43 1.51
C ASN A 228 0.61 -12.95 1.50
N TYR A 229 0.85 -14.24 1.78
CA TYR A 229 2.18 -14.85 1.68
C TYR A 229 2.75 -14.80 0.26
N CYS A 230 1.89 -14.88 -0.76
CA CYS A 230 2.27 -14.74 -2.16
C CYS A 230 2.58 -13.29 -2.54
N ALA A 231 1.92 -12.33 -1.91
CA ALA A 231 2.01 -10.90 -2.24
C ALA A 231 3.10 -10.15 -1.45
N ASP A 232 3.33 -10.54 -0.19
CA ASP A 232 4.22 -9.83 0.72
C ASP A 232 4.94 -10.77 1.72
N LEU A 233 6.27 -10.79 1.64
CA LEU A 233 7.15 -11.48 2.58
C LEU A 233 6.98 -11.04 4.04
N SER A 234 6.57 -9.80 4.32
CA SER A 234 6.40 -9.31 5.70
C SER A 234 5.37 -10.10 6.50
N THR A 235 4.47 -10.81 5.79
CA THR A 235 3.41 -11.64 6.38
C THR A 235 3.86 -13.07 6.71
N VAL A 236 5.02 -13.50 6.19
CA VAL A 236 5.54 -14.87 6.39
C VAL A 236 6.03 -15.11 7.83
N PRO A 237 6.85 -14.23 8.45
CA PRO A 237 7.34 -14.43 9.82
C PRO A 237 6.24 -14.49 10.87
N THR A 238 5.06 -13.96 10.55
CA THR A 238 3.91 -13.81 11.45
C THR A 238 2.81 -14.81 11.12
N ALA A 239 3.01 -15.69 10.14
CA ALA A 239 2.15 -16.81 9.85
C ALA A 239 2.00 -17.75 11.06
N PRO A 240 0.86 -18.45 11.22
CA PRO A 240 0.68 -19.44 12.28
C PRO A 240 1.75 -20.53 12.24
N ASN A 241 2.21 -20.85 11.03
CA ASN A 241 3.32 -21.75 10.75
C ASN A 241 4.27 -21.07 9.76
N PRO A 242 5.33 -20.38 10.25
CA PRO A 242 6.26 -19.67 9.38
C PRO A 242 6.99 -20.57 8.38
N MET A 243 7.23 -21.85 8.72
CA MET A 243 7.88 -22.80 7.81
C MET A 243 6.97 -23.20 6.66
N GLU A 244 5.68 -23.39 6.92
CA GLU A 244 4.68 -23.62 5.87
C GLU A 244 4.48 -22.38 5.00
N ALA A 245 4.35 -21.20 5.61
CA ALA A 245 4.24 -19.94 4.87
C ALA A 245 5.48 -19.66 4.03
N LEU A 246 6.68 -19.97 4.53
CA LEU A 246 7.92 -19.85 3.78
C LEU A 246 7.99 -20.89 2.64
N GLY A 247 7.58 -22.13 2.89
CA GLY A 247 7.46 -23.16 1.85
C GLY A 247 6.50 -22.73 0.75
N PHE A 248 5.37 -22.13 1.14
CA PHE A 248 4.39 -21.55 0.22
C PHE A 248 5.01 -20.40 -0.58
N ALA A 249 5.56 -19.38 0.07
CA ALA A 249 6.21 -18.24 -0.59
C ALA A 249 7.33 -18.68 -1.56
N ASN A 250 8.13 -19.67 -1.16
CA ASN A 250 9.19 -20.24 -1.99
C ASN A 250 8.65 -20.93 -3.26
N GLN A 251 7.50 -21.60 -3.18
CA GLN A 251 6.83 -22.16 -4.36
C GLN A 251 6.51 -21.08 -5.41
N PHE A 252 6.31 -19.84 -4.98
CA PHE A 252 5.96 -18.71 -5.85
C PHE A 252 7.15 -17.80 -6.23
N GLY A 253 8.37 -18.08 -5.76
CA GLY A 253 9.60 -17.42 -6.22
C GLY A 253 9.72 -15.93 -5.84
N ILE A 254 9.88 -15.04 -6.82
CA ILE A 254 10.02 -13.56 -6.65
C ILE A 254 8.67 -12.87 -6.35
N SER A 255 7.55 -13.60 -6.49
CA SER A 255 6.20 -13.13 -6.23
C SER A 255 5.97 -12.42 -4.88
N PRO A 256 6.55 -12.84 -3.74
CA PRO A 256 6.27 -12.22 -2.44
C PRO A 256 6.92 -10.85 -2.24
N LEU A 257 7.49 -10.27 -3.31
CA LEU A 257 7.80 -8.85 -3.39
C LEU A 257 6.74 -8.03 -4.13
N MET A 258 5.59 -8.58 -4.52
CA MET A 258 4.56 -7.82 -5.26
C MET A 258 4.21 -6.51 -4.55
N HIS A 259 4.01 -6.55 -3.24
CA HIS A 259 3.80 -5.38 -2.41
C HIS A 259 5.10 -4.59 -2.17
N ALA A 260 6.09 -5.23 -1.54
CA ALA A 260 7.28 -4.55 -1.03
C ALA A 260 8.25 -4.03 -2.11
N SER A 261 8.16 -4.56 -3.35
CA SER A 261 9.09 -4.23 -4.44
C SER A 261 9.14 -2.75 -4.78
N ALA A 262 7.97 -2.16 -5.02
CA ALA A 262 7.86 -0.75 -5.39
C ALA A 262 8.38 0.16 -4.27
N HIS A 263 8.06 -0.18 -3.01
CA HIS A 263 8.50 0.53 -1.82
C HIS A 263 10.02 0.62 -1.75
N PHE A 264 10.69 -0.53 -1.85
CA PHE A 264 12.13 -0.57 -1.77
C PHE A 264 12.80 0.02 -3.01
N ALA A 265 12.39 -0.40 -4.22
CA ALA A 265 13.01 0.01 -5.48
C ALA A 265 12.99 1.52 -5.73
N THR A 266 12.00 2.22 -5.18
CA THR A 266 11.80 3.65 -5.45
C THR A 266 12.16 4.56 -4.28
N GLY A 267 11.88 4.15 -3.04
CA GLY A 267 12.23 4.94 -1.86
C GLY A 267 13.71 4.84 -1.52
N GLY A 268 14.28 3.63 -1.62
CA GLY A 268 15.67 3.34 -1.26
C GLY A 268 16.04 3.71 0.17
N PHE A 269 17.33 3.65 0.49
CA PHE A 269 17.85 3.99 1.82
C PHE A 269 19.15 4.78 1.66
N LEU A 270 19.44 5.68 2.60
CA LEU A 270 20.64 6.50 2.59
C LEU A 270 21.78 5.81 3.35
N ASP A 271 21.75 5.86 4.68
CA ASP A 271 22.84 5.38 5.55
C ASP A 271 22.47 4.16 6.39
N SER A 272 21.19 4.02 6.75
CA SER A 272 20.66 2.86 7.48
C SER A 272 19.30 2.42 6.91
N ILE A 273 18.83 1.21 7.23
CA ILE A 273 17.45 0.78 6.89
C ILE A 273 16.38 1.68 7.52
N MET A 274 16.77 2.48 8.52
CA MET A 274 15.90 3.42 9.20
C MET A 274 15.88 4.79 8.52
N ASP A 275 16.89 5.12 7.73
CA ASP A 275 16.99 6.37 6.96
C ASP A 275 16.55 6.13 5.50
N GLY A 276 15.31 5.68 5.36
CA GLY A 276 14.65 5.41 4.07
C GLY A 276 14.12 6.67 3.41
N GLY A 277 14.05 6.66 2.09
CA GLY A 277 13.28 7.64 1.34
C GLY A 277 11.79 7.48 1.64
N ASP A 278 10.99 8.47 1.27
CA ASP A 278 9.63 8.55 1.77
C ASP A 278 8.74 7.37 1.36
N LEU A 279 8.94 6.73 0.19
CA LEU A 279 8.18 5.53 -0.19
C LEU A 279 8.68 4.24 0.51
N SER A 280 9.94 4.16 0.92
CA SER A 280 10.50 2.97 1.60
C SER A 280 10.28 2.98 3.11
N ASP A 281 10.00 4.14 3.70
CA ASP A 281 9.55 4.27 5.08
C ASP A 281 8.15 3.66 5.22
N THR A 282 8.07 2.42 5.72
CA THR A 282 6.80 1.69 5.80
C THR A 282 5.72 2.48 6.51
N SER A 283 6.04 3.13 7.64
CA SER A 283 5.06 3.87 8.46
C SER A 283 4.42 5.03 7.70
N THR A 284 5.19 5.72 6.88
CA THR A 284 4.78 6.98 6.22
C THR A 284 4.91 6.96 4.70
N SER A 285 5.00 5.78 4.10
CA SER A 285 5.06 5.55 2.66
C SER A 285 3.99 6.28 1.83
N PRO A 286 2.78 6.58 2.36
CA PRO A 286 1.86 7.46 1.65
C PRO A 286 2.39 8.86 1.32
N ASN A 287 3.48 9.34 1.94
CA ASN A 287 4.11 10.62 1.57
C ASN A 287 4.48 10.71 0.08
N ASP A 288 4.65 9.60 -0.62
CA ASP A 288 4.74 9.56 -2.08
C ASP A 288 3.38 9.15 -2.70
N ILE A 289 2.51 10.16 -2.97
CA ILE A 289 1.06 9.97 -3.28
C ILE A 289 0.89 9.00 -4.42
N LEU A 290 1.49 9.34 -5.56
CA LEU A 290 1.14 8.70 -6.81
C LEU A 290 1.58 7.25 -6.79
N LEU A 291 2.81 7.01 -6.32
CA LEU A 291 3.36 5.68 -6.27
C LEU A 291 2.66 4.83 -5.22
N PHE A 292 2.44 5.34 -4.00
CA PHE A 292 1.75 4.58 -2.95
C PHE A 292 0.33 4.20 -3.38
N MET A 293 -0.51 5.20 -3.74
CA MET A 293 -1.92 4.97 -4.03
C MET A 293 -2.10 4.10 -5.29
N ALA A 294 -1.33 4.37 -6.35
CA ALA A 294 -1.45 3.59 -7.59
C ALA A 294 -0.88 2.17 -7.44
N GLN A 295 0.19 1.96 -6.67
CA GLN A 295 0.72 0.64 -6.36
C GLN A 295 -0.32 -0.19 -5.60
N HIS A 296 -0.87 0.36 -4.52
CA HIS A 296 -1.86 -0.32 -3.69
C HIS A 296 -3.17 -0.58 -4.42
N ALA A 297 -3.57 0.29 -5.35
CA ALA A 297 -4.67 0.00 -6.27
C ALA A 297 -4.39 -1.21 -7.19
N ASN A 298 -3.16 -1.42 -7.64
CA ASN A 298 -2.81 -2.58 -8.46
C ASN A 298 -2.71 -3.88 -7.63
N ILE A 299 -2.27 -3.78 -6.38
CA ILE A 299 -2.29 -4.90 -5.43
C ILE A 299 -3.75 -5.29 -5.13
N ASP A 300 -4.62 -4.30 -4.92
CA ASP A 300 -6.05 -4.53 -4.74
C ASP A 300 -6.71 -5.20 -5.95
N ARG A 301 -6.36 -4.74 -7.15
CA ARG A 301 -6.75 -5.38 -8.40
C ARG A 301 -6.34 -6.85 -8.45
N ASN A 302 -5.12 -7.19 -8.01
CA ASN A 302 -4.65 -8.58 -7.98
C ASN A 302 -5.49 -9.44 -7.02
N VAL A 303 -5.66 -9.00 -5.76
CA VAL A 303 -6.43 -9.77 -4.77
C VAL A 303 -7.89 -9.94 -5.22
N LEU A 304 -8.49 -8.93 -5.86
CA LEU A 304 -9.85 -9.01 -6.37
C LEU A 304 -9.99 -10.05 -7.49
N MET A 305 -9.01 -10.11 -8.41
CA MET A 305 -8.98 -11.14 -9.46
C MET A 305 -8.81 -12.54 -8.86
N TRP A 306 -7.95 -12.70 -7.84
CA TRP A 306 -7.81 -13.96 -7.11
C TRP A 306 -9.13 -14.35 -6.40
N GLN A 307 -9.77 -13.42 -5.68
CA GLN A 307 -11.04 -13.64 -5.01
C GLN A 307 -12.11 -14.13 -5.99
N ALA A 308 -12.18 -13.52 -7.18
CA ALA A 308 -13.11 -13.91 -8.22
C ALA A 308 -12.81 -15.29 -8.80
N ASN A 309 -11.53 -15.60 -9.07
CA ASN A 309 -11.13 -16.91 -9.57
C ASN A 309 -11.45 -18.02 -8.56
N LEU A 310 -11.18 -17.78 -7.28
CA LEU A 310 -11.49 -18.75 -6.23
C LEU A 310 -13.00 -18.93 -6.07
N GLN A 311 -13.76 -17.84 -6.02
CA GLN A 311 -15.23 -17.88 -5.93
C GLN A 311 -15.88 -18.57 -7.14
N ALA A 312 -15.30 -18.45 -8.34
CA ALA A 312 -15.79 -19.16 -9.51
C ALA A 312 -15.57 -20.67 -9.43
N SER A 313 -14.48 -21.12 -8.79
CA SER A 313 -14.19 -22.54 -8.58
C SER A 313 -14.92 -23.13 -7.38
N ASP A 314 -15.16 -22.32 -6.35
CA ASP A 314 -15.87 -22.69 -5.13
C ASP A 314 -16.66 -21.48 -4.62
N PRO A 315 -17.96 -21.38 -4.93
CA PRO A 315 -18.78 -20.25 -4.51
C PRO A 315 -18.87 -20.07 -2.99
N LYS A 316 -18.68 -21.13 -2.20
CA LYS A 316 -18.81 -21.10 -0.73
C LYS A 316 -17.71 -20.28 -0.06
N VAL A 317 -16.60 -20.02 -0.74
CA VAL A 317 -15.53 -19.17 -0.18
C VAL A 317 -16.02 -17.75 0.11
N ALA A 318 -17.05 -17.26 -0.58
CA ALA A 318 -17.62 -15.94 -0.37
C ALA A 318 -18.77 -15.93 0.67
N ASP A 319 -19.09 -17.07 1.29
CA ASP A 319 -20.10 -17.15 2.34
C ASP A 319 -19.67 -16.31 3.54
N LYS A 320 -20.65 -15.68 4.22
CA LYS A 320 -20.38 -14.73 5.32
C LYS A 320 -19.58 -15.33 6.49
N GLY A 321 -19.66 -16.65 6.70
CA GLY A 321 -18.88 -17.35 7.71
C GLY A 321 -17.50 -17.82 7.25
N VAL A 322 -17.17 -17.69 5.96
CA VAL A 322 -15.93 -18.18 5.34
C VAL A 322 -15.04 -17.02 4.87
N MET A 323 -15.59 -16.07 4.12
CA MET A 323 -14.92 -14.85 3.64
C MET A 323 -13.47 -15.06 3.16
N TRP A 324 -13.29 -15.92 2.16
CA TRP A 324 -11.99 -16.32 1.60
C TRP A 324 -11.00 -16.86 2.65
N GLY A 325 -11.52 -17.58 3.65
CA GLY A 325 -10.71 -18.17 4.72
C GLY A 325 -10.09 -17.14 5.67
N TYR A 326 -10.68 -15.95 5.77
CA TYR A 326 -10.23 -14.93 6.71
C TYR A 326 -10.48 -15.41 8.16
N PRO A 327 -9.48 -15.32 9.07
CA PRO A 327 -9.63 -15.82 10.43
C PRO A 327 -10.61 -14.97 11.25
N ALA A 328 -11.62 -15.62 11.82
CA ALA A 328 -12.60 -15.02 12.73
C ALA A 328 -12.22 -15.18 14.20
N THR A 329 -11.32 -16.10 14.54
CA THR A 329 -10.87 -16.35 15.92
C THR A 329 -9.36 -16.55 16.02
N LYS A 330 -8.78 -16.29 17.20
CA LYS A 330 -7.37 -16.63 17.49
C LYS A 330 -7.09 -18.14 17.40
N ALA A 331 -8.09 -19.00 17.54
CA ALA A 331 -7.91 -20.44 17.34
C ALA A 331 -7.56 -20.78 15.88
N GLN A 332 -8.06 -20.00 14.92
CA GLN A 332 -7.75 -20.16 13.49
C GLN A 332 -6.41 -19.52 13.10
N TYR A 333 -5.97 -18.50 13.85
CA TYR A 333 -4.69 -17.81 13.61
C TYR A 333 -4.10 -17.35 14.95
N PRO A 334 -3.31 -18.20 15.65
CA PRO A 334 -2.84 -17.91 17.01
C PRO A 334 -1.88 -16.72 17.13
N THR A 335 -1.09 -16.46 16.09
CA THR A 335 -0.11 -15.37 16.02
C THR A 335 -0.70 -14.05 15.51
N ILE A 336 -2.03 -13.96 15.39
CA ILE A 336 -2.68 -12.80 14.75
C ILE A 336 -2.52 -11.56 15.63
N VAL A 337 -2.25 -10.44 14.97
CA VAL A 337 -2.29 -9.11 15.58
C VAL A 337 -3.72 -8.83 16.07
N GLU A 338 -3.85 -8.32 17.29
CA GLU A 338 -5.16 -7.93 17.82
C GLU A 338 -5.72 -6.77 17.00
N GLY A 339 -7.00 -6.84 16.63
CA GLY A 339 -7.61 -5.90 15.70
C GLY A 339 -7.61 -6.38 14.24
N CYS A 340 -7.04 -7.55 13.95
CA CYS A 340 -7.00 -8.12 12.59
C CYS A 340 -7.92 -9.33 12.37
N LEU A 341 -8.78 -9.71 13.33
CA LEU A 341 -9.78 -10.77 13.12
C LEU A 341 -10.92 -10.27 12.23
N LEU A 342 -11.65 -11.18 11.58
CA LEU A 342 -12.69 -10.87 10.60
C LEU A 342 -13.70 -9.81 11.06
N HIS A 343 -14.11 -9.84 12.33
CA HIS A 343 -15.11 -8.91 12.88
C HIS A 343 -14.51 -7.78 13.71
N ASP A 344 -13.18 -7.67 13.79
CA ASP A 344 -12.53 -6.54 14.42
C ASP A 344 -12.69 -5.28 13.54
N PRO A 345 -12.87 -4.09 14.13
CA PRO A 345 -12.78 -2.83 13.40
C PRO A 345 -11.38 -2.65 12.81
N ILE A 346 -11.30 -2.27 11.53
CA ILE A 346 -10.03 -1.97 10.85
C ILE A 346 -9.36 -0.80 11.57
N ASN A 347 -8.30 -1.13 12.30
CA ASN A 347 -7.59 -0.25 13.24
C ASN A 347 -8.53 0.58 14.13
N SER A 348 -8.92 0.02 15.28
CA SER A 348 -9.81 0.71 16.21
C SER A 348 -9.24 2.01 16.82
N ALA A 349 -7.94 2.28 16.69
CA ALA A 349 -7.32 3.52 17.13
C ALA A 349 -7.59 4.69 16.15
N ALA A 350 -7.48 4.44 14.85
CA ALA A 350 -7.77 5.37 13.76
C ALA A 350 -8.82 4.79 12.80
N LYS A 351 -10.05 4.69 13.30
CA LYS A 351 -11.18 3.99 12.64
C LYS A 351 -11.54 4.60 11.30
N PHE A 352 -11.80 3.72 10.33
CA PHE A 352 -12.55 4.06 9.12
C PHE A 352 -14.04 4.12 9.46
N THR A 353 -14.65 5.30 9.43
CA THR A 353 -16.07 5.50 9.82
C THR A 353 -16.98 5.88 8.65
N GLU A 354 -16.42 6.40 7.55
CA GLU A 354 -17.14 6.94 6.39
C GLU A 354 -16.59 6.36 5.07
N LEU A 355 -16.59 5.02 4.92
CA LEU A 355 -16.07 4.37 3.71
C LEU A 355 -17.06 4.35 2.54
N ILE A 356 -18.36 4.33 2.83
CA ILE A 356 -19.40 4.23 1.80
C ILE A 356 -20.24 5.49 1.85
N PRO A 357 -20.43 6.20 0.72
CA PRO A 357 -21.28 7.38 0.67
C PRO A 357 -22.66 7.14 1.28
N GLY A 358 -23.04 7.99 2.25
CA GLY A 358 -24.33 7.90 2.94
C GLY A 358 -24.43 6.79 3.99
N ARG A 359 -23.33 6.09 4.33
CA ARG A 359 -23.29 5.10 5.41
C ARG A 359 -22.13 5.39 6.34
N SER A 360 -22.46 5.67 7.61
CA SER A 360 -21.50 5.82 8.68
C SER A 360 -21.52 4.59 9.60
N LYS A 361 -20.35 4.16 10.05
CA LYS A 361 -20.20 3.18 11.13
C LYS A 361 -19.40 3.81 12.27
N ALA A 362 -20.09 4.30 13.30
CA ALA A 362 -19.47 4.94 14.47
C ALA A 362 -18.40 4.06 15.16
N ASN A 363 -18.60 2.74 15.17
CA ASN A 363 -17.64 1.80 15.75
C ASN A 363 -16.48 1.44 14.82
N GLY A 364 -16.47 1.96 13.59
CA GLY A 364 -15.54 1.61 12.54
C GLY A 364 -16.08 0.50 11.64
N TYR A 365 -15.69 0.51 10.37
CA TYR A 365 -15.85 -0.62 9.47
C TYR A 365 -14.92 -1.75 9.89
N THR A 366 -15.43 -2.98 9.83
CA THR A 366 -14.67 -4.20 10.14
C THR A 366 -14.01 -4.77 8.88
N HIS A 367 -13.08 -5.70 9.07
CA HIS A 367 -12.49 -6.46 7.95
C HIS A 367 -13.58 -7.17 7.14
N PHE A 368 -14.58 -7.74 7.82
CA PHE A 368 -15.77 -8.33 7.22
C PHE A 368 -16.53 -7.33 6.34
N ASP A 369 -16.78 -6.12 6.86
CA ASP A 369 -17.54 -5.13 6.10
C ASP A 369 -16.84 -4.77 4.79
N VAL A 370 -15.53 -4.52 4.84
CA VAL A 370 -14.75 -4.17 3.65
C VAL A 370 -14.77 -5.33 2.66
N LEU A 371 -14.57 -6.57 3.11
CA LEU A 371 -14.67 -7.73 2.22
C LEU A 371 -16.06 -7.87 1.62
N ASP A 372 -17.13 -7.77 2.43
CA ASP A 372 -18.54 -7.93 2.02
C ASP A 372 -18.98 -6.85 1.00
N LEU A 373 -18.52 -5.62 1.20
CA LEU A 373 -18.82 -4.48 0.33
C LEU A 373 -18.03 -4.51 -0.98
N THR A 374 -16.90 -5.22 -1.02
CA THR A 374 -16.00 -5.24 -2.17
C THR A 374 -15.86 -6.64 -2.77
N ARG A 375 -16.82 -7.52 -2.50
CA ARG A 375 -16.85 -8.86 -3.09
C ARG A 375 -16.95 -8.77 -4.61
N PRO A 376 -16.35 -9.71 -5.37
CA PRO A 376 -16.40 -9.67 -6.83
C PRO A 376 -17.80 -9.59 -7.47
N ASP A 377 -18.86 -9.95 -6.75
CA ASP A 377 -20.26 -9.87 -7.16
C ASP A 377 -21.04 -8.66 -6.61
N ASN A 378 -20.42 -7.84 -5.75
CA ASN A 378 -21.06 -6.71 -5.07
C ASN A 378 -20.21 -5.42 -5.06
N ILE A 379 -19.03 -5.45 -5.69
CA ILE A 379 -18.05 -4.38 -5.62
C ILE A 379 -18.53 -3.11 -6.35
N PRO A 380 -18.38 -1.91 -5.75
CA PRO A 380 -18.87 -0.66 -6.33
C PRO A 380 -17.91 -0.05 -7.35
N TYR A 381 -16.79 -0.70 -7.65
CA TYR A 381 -15.78 -0.28 -8.61
C TYR A 381 -15.27 -1.47 -9.42
N THR A 382 -14.59 -1.19 -10.52
CA THR A 382 -13.89 -2.20 -11.32
C THR A 382 -12.57 -1.65 -11.83
N TYR A 383 -11.73 -2.54 -12.35
CA TYR A 383 -10.49 -2.18 -13.02
C TYR A 383 -10.65 -2.41 -14.53
N ASP A 384 -10.14 -1.49 -15.34
CA ASP A 384 -10.27 -1.53 -16.80
C ASP A 384 -9.54 -2.72 -17.45
N ASN A 385 -8.47 -3.20 -16.82
CA ASN A 385 -7.76 -4.40 -17.24
C ASN A 385 -7.96 -5.52 -16.22
N VAL A 386 -8.96 -6.37 -16.40
CA VAL A 386 -9.13 -7.59 -15.58
C VAL A 386 -9.27 -8.83 -16.45
N TYR A 387 -8.91 -9.98 -15.91
CA TYR A 387 -8.99 -11.27 -16.59
C TYR A 387 -9.38 -12.37 -15.60
N GLY A 388 -9.51 -13.61 -16.11
CA GLY A 388 -10.08 -14.71 -15.35
C GLY A 388 -11.58 -14.51 -15.10
N ALA A 389 -12.06 -15.00 -13.96
CA ALA A 389 -13.48 -14.97 -13.60
C ALA A 389 -14.03 -13.55 -13.38
N LEU A 390 -13.18 -12.60 -12.99
CA LEU A 390 -13.60 -11.23 -12.77
C LEU A 390 -14.07 -10.56 -14.08
N LYS A 391 -13.41 -10.84 -15.20
CA LYS A 391 -13.80 -10.33 -16.52
C LYS A 391 -15.19 -10.79 -16.95
N THR A 392 -15.60 -12.00 -16.57
CA THR A 392 -16.93 -12.51 -16.91
C THR A 392 -18.04 -11.91 -16.04
N LYS A 393 -17.71 -11.44 -14.83
CA LYS A 393 -18.66 -10.79 -13.92
C LYS A 393 -18.97 -9.34 -14.33
N PHE A 394 -18.05 -8.66 -15.01
CA PHE A 394 -18.22 -7.27 -15.49
C PHE A 394 -18.49 -7.17 -16.99
N LYS A 395 -19.30 -8.06 -17.56
CA LYS A 395 -19.81 -7.84 -18.92
C LYS A 395 -20.78 -6.64 -18.90
N HIS A 396 -20.24 -5.46 -19.20
CA HIS A 396 -21.01 -4.30 -19.63
C HIS A 396 -21.50 -4.47 -21.07
#